data_AF-A0A0R3I9I9-F1
#
_entry.id   AF-A0A0R3I9I9-F1
#
_cell.length_a   1.000
_cell.length_b   1.000
_cell.length_c   1.000
_cell.angle_alpha   90.00
_cell.angle_beta   90.00
_cell.angle_gamma   90.00
#
_symmetry.space_group_name_H-M   'P 1'
#
loop_
_entity.id
_entity.type
_entity.pdbx_description
1 polymer ?
#
loop_
_entity_poly.entity_id
_entity_poly.type
_entity_poly.pdbx_seq_one_letter_code
_entity_poly.pdbx_strand_id
1 'polypeptide(L)'
;MFRHLLALNQLQRAILKFPVSGGEPTELVTELNELPDGIVVDPARQNIYWTNMGVPTLTDANQPLTEHNLDFYGKNGSIERAAIDGTERSYLLPAGSFVTGKQLSAAWSLGRLYWCDREGAAVRSARLDGSDLRDEVTVAVNESDRNIVRNHCVGVAVDEQNGLLYWTQKGPTKGGDGRIFRTSLEIPYGQTPQHRDIEVLWSRLPEPIDIELDLDAGLIYWTDRGAAPLGNTLNRAKIPAPGQGGGEVTILASGFSEAIGLAIDKEAGIAYVSDMAGEIRAVNLDGSGERSFAKVEGNLTGIVGI
;
A
#
# COMPACT_ATOMS: atom_id res chain seq x y z
N MET A 1 -2.37 20.19 5.61
CA MET A 1 -3.77 19.78 5.51
C MET A 1 -4.05 19.54 4.05
N PHE A 2 -4.67 18.40 3.73
CA PHE A 2 -5.01 18.04 2.37
C PHE A 2 -6.11 18.93 1.81
N ARG A 3 -5.95 19.31 0.55
CA ARG A 3 -6.98 19.99 -0.25
C ARG A 3 -7.73 18.99 -1.11
N HIS A 4 -7.05 17.95 -1.56
CA HIS A 4 -7.67 16.85 -2.28
C HIS A 4 -7.14 15.50 -1.81
N LEU A 5 -7.94 14.46 -2.02
CA LEU A 5 -7.47 13.08 -2.00
C LEU A 5 -7.43 12.56 -3.43
N LEU A 6 -6.41 11.80 -3.75
CA LEU A 6 -6.35 10.98 -4.96
C LEU A 6 -6.59 9.54 -4.54
N ALA A 7 -7.49 8.82 -5.23
CA ALA A 7 -7.71 7.39 -4.98
C ALA A 7 -7.76 6.62 -6.30
N LEU A 8 -7.17 5.43 -6.27
CA LEU A 8 -7.12 4.53 -7.42
C LEU A 8 -8.43 3.73 -7.51
N ASN A 9 -9.10 3.78 -8.67
CA ASN A 9 -10.32 3.00 -8.94
C ASN A 9 -10.04 1.92 -9.98
N GLN A 10 -10.10 0.66 -9.55
CA GLN A 10 -9.77 -0.49 -10.39
C GLN A 10 -10.85 -0.82 -11.43
N LEU A 11 -12.12 -0.63 -11.09
CA LEU A 11 -13.23 -0.93 -11.99
C LEU A 11 -13.33 0.13 -13.09
N GLN A 12 -13.25 1.41 -12.70
CA GLN A 12 -13.30 2.54 -13.64
C GLN A 12 -12.00 2.73 -14.42
N ARG A 13 -10.92 2.03 -14.04
CA ARG A 13 -9.59 2.18 -14.65
C ARG A 13 -9.16 3.64 -14.65
N ALA A 14 -9.24 4.28 -13.48
CA ALA A 14 -8.98 5.70 -13.32
C ALA A 14 -8.32 6.03 -11.98
N ILE A 15 -7.68 7.19 -11.92
CA ILE A 15 -7.30 7.87 -10.68
C ILE A 15 -8.31 8.99 -10.45
N LEU A 16 -9.05 8.90 -9.35
CA LEU A 16 -10.08 9.88 -8.98
C LEU A 16 -9.49 10.92 -8.04
N LYS A 17 -9.95 12.17 -8.17
CA LYS A 17 -9.57 13.31 -7.33
C LYS A 17 -10.79 13.84 -6.61
N PHE A 18 -10.72 13.87 -5.28
CA PHE A 18 -11.80 14.26 -4.39
C PHE A 18 -11.46 15.58 -3.68
N PRO A 19 -12.27 16.64 -3.81
CA PRO A 19 -12.08 17.86 -3.03
C PRO A 19 -12.39 17.63 -1.54
N VAL A 20 -11.45 17.92 -0.65
CA VAL A 20 -11.66 17.79 0.81
C VAL A 20 -12.70 18.80 1.33
N SER A 21 -12.87 19.93 0.62
CA SER A 21 -13.92 20.92 0.89
C SER A 21 -15.35 20.42 0.59
N GLY A 22 -15.48 19.22 0.02
CA GLY A 22 -16.73 18.69 -0.52
C GLY A 22 -16.94 19.06 -2.00
N GLY A 23 -17.83 18.30 -2.64
CA GLY A 23 -18.09 18.36 -4.08
C GLY A 23 -17.97 16.98 -4.72
N GLU A 24 -18.31 16.90 -6.01
CA GLU A 24 -18.19 15.67 -6.78
C GLU A 24 -16.72 15.36 -7.10
N PRO A 25 -16.32 14.07 -7.09
CA PRO A 25 -15.00 13.69 -7.57
C PRO A 25 -14.85 13.91 -9.07
N THR A 26 -13.62 14.16 -9.50
CA THR A 26 -13.25 14.26 -10.92
C THR A 26 -12.24 13.17 -11.27
N GLU A 27 -12.23 12.72 -12.52
CA GLU A 27 -11.16 11.85 -13.02
C GLU A 27 -9.90 12.68 -13.30
N LEU A 28 -8.78 12.30 -12.69
CA LEU A 28 -7.46 12.92 -12.90
C LEU A 28 -6.69 12.23 -14.02
N VAL A 29 -6.71 10.90 -14.00
CA VAL A 29 -6.10 10.04 -15.02
C VAL A 29 -7.13 8.97 -15.38
N THR A 30 -7.35 8.75 -16.67
CA THR A 30 -8.30 7.78 -17.20
C THR A 30 -7.59 6.72 -18.03
N GLU A 31 -8.35 5.72 -18.49
CA GLU A 31 -7.87 4.69 -19.42
C GLU A 31 -6.62 3.97 -18.88
N LEU A 32 -6.64 3.59 -17.60
CA LEU A 32 -5.60 2.74 -17.02
C LEU A 32 -5.68 1.33 -17.66
N ASN A 33 -4.57 0.88 -18.25
CA ASN A 33 -4.53 -0.41 -18.96
C ASN A 33 -4.37 -1.61 -18.01
N GLU A 34 -3.89 -1.35 -16.80
CA GLU A 34 -3.58 -2.34 -15.77
C GLU A 34 -4.41 -2.06 -14.50
N LEU A 35 -4.34 -2.95 -13.51
CA LEU A 35 -5.03 -2.74 -12.22
C LEU A 35 -4.13 -1.95 -11.27
N PRO A 36 -4.44 -0.68 -10.94
CA PRO A 36 -3.63 0.11 -10.03
C PRO A 36 -3.83 -0.31 -8.56
N ASP A 37 -2.81 -0.16 -7.72
CA ASP A 37 -2.90 -0.51 -6.30
C ASP A 37 -2.33 0.53 -5.34
N GLY A 38 -1.02 0.79 -5.32
CA GLY A 38 -0.40 1.79 -4.45
C GLY A 38 -0.17 3.12 -5.17
N ILE A 39 -0.27 4.26 -4.47
CA ILE A 39 -0.05 5.60 -5.04
C ILE A 39 0.72 6.49 -4.07
N VAL A 40 1.64 7.31 -4.58
CA VAL A 40 2.32 8.37 -3.83
C VAL A 40 2.39 9.65 -4.65
N VAL A 41 2.58 10.78 -3.96
CA VAL A 41 2.78 12.09 -4.58
C VAL A 41 4.11 12.69 -4.14
N ASP A 42 4.88 13.19 -5.11
CA ASP A 42 6.04 14.04 -4.89
C ASP A 42 5.64 15.50 -5.18
N PRO A 43 5.23 16.28 -4.17
CA PRO A 43 4.84 17.66 -4.38
C PRO A 43 6.03 18.55 -4.75
N ALA A 44 7.27 18.19 -4.42
CA ALA A 44 8.43 18.99 -4.81
C ALA A 44 8.71 18.89 -6.32
N ARG A 45 8.48 17.71 -6.91
CA ARG A 45 8.63 17.47 -8.35
C ARG A 45 7.32 17.51 -9.13
N GLN A 46 6.21 17.80 -8.46
CA GLN A 46 4.85 17.88 -9.02
C GLN A 46 4.46 16.61 -9.79
N ASN A 47 4.82 15.43 -9.27
CA ASN A 47 4.52 14.14 -9.88
C ASN A 47 3.70 13.24 -8.95
N ILE A 48 2.88 12.40 -9.55
CA ILE A 48 2.27 11.24 -8.90
C ILE A 48 2.89 9.96 -9.48
N TYR A 49 3.00 8.94 -8.65
CA TYR A 49 3.51 7.61 -9.02
C TYR A 49 2.56 6.56 -8.50
N TRP A 50 2.30 5.51 -9.27
CA TRP A 50 1.48 4.39 -8.81
C TRP A 50 2.01 3.05 -9.31
N THR A 51 1.78 2.02 -8.51
CA THR A 51 2.03 0.64 -8.88
C THR A 51 0.82 0.06 -9.60
N ASN A 52 1.11 -0.84 -10.54
CA ASN A 52 0.11 -1.68 -11.18
C ASN A 52 0.37 -3.16 -10.85
N MET A 53 -0.70 -3.89 -10.61
CA MET A 53 -0.74 -5.34 -10.46
C MET A 53 -0.70 -6.09 -11.80
N GLY A 54 -0.57 -5.37 -12.92
CA GLY A 54 -0.65 -5.91 -14.26
C GLY A 54 -2.08 -6.25 -14.71
N VAL A 55 -2.18 -7.20 -15.64
CA VAL A 55 -3.44 -7.72 -16.18
C VAL A 55 -3.57 -9.18 -15.76
N PRO A 56 -4.31 -9.49 -14.69
CA PRO A 56 -4.46 -10.86 -14.21
C PRO A 56 -5.29 -11.69 -15.20
N THR A 57 -5.05 -13.00 -15.21
CA THR A 57 -5.81 -13.96 -16.01
C THR A 57 -6.85 -14.67 -15.15
N LEU A 58 -7.90 -15.22 -15.75
CA LEU A 58 -8.82 -16.10 -15.01
C LEU A 58 -8.15 -17.44 -14.69
N THR A 59 -8.34 -17.94 -13.47
CA THR A 59 -7.92 -19.30 -13.07
C THR A 59 -8.73 -20.38 -13.79
N ASP A 60 -9.98 -20.08 -14.11
CA ASP A 60 -10.88 -20.89 -14.96
C ASP A 60 -11.71 -19.94 -15.83
N ALA A 61 -11.65 -20.12 -17.15
CA ALA A 61 -12.34 -19.27 -18.12
C ALA A 61 -13.87 -19.30 -18.01
N ASN A 62 -14.44 -20.28 -17.29
CA ASN A 62 -15.89 -20.40 -17.09
C ASN A 62 -16.38 -19.71 -15.81
N GLN A 63 -15.49 -19.16 -14.99
CA GLN A 63 -15.85 -18.52 -13.72
C GLN A 63 -16.08 -17.01 -13.89
N PRO A 64 -16.91 -16.39 -13.02
CA PRO A 64 -17.12 -14.95 -13.06
C PRO A 64 -15.82 -14.20 -12.71
N LEU A 65 -15.65 -13.01 -13.30
CA LEU A 65 -14.56 -12.09 -12.98
C LEU A 65 -14.72 -11.54 -11.57
N THR A 66 -14.08 -12.19 -10.59
CA THR A 66 -13.99 -11.75 -9.20
C THR A 66 -12.53 -11.82 -8.76
N GLU A 67 -12.11 -11.04 -7.75
CA GLU A 67 -10.72 -11.07 -7.25
C GLU A 67 -10.27 -12.51 -6.88
N HIS A 68 -11.17 -13.33 -6.34
CA HIS A 68 -10.90 -14.72 -5.99
C HIS A 68 -10.56 -15.62 -7.20
N ASN A 69 -11.04 -15.28 -8.39
CA ASN A 69 -10.89 -16.09 -9.60
C ASN A 69 -9.78 -15.54 -10.53
N LEU A 70 -9.04 -14.54 -10.07
CA LEU A 70 -7.96 -13.91 -10.82
C LEU A 70 -6.61 -14.45 -10.37
N ASP A 71 -5.79 -14.83 -11.34
CA ASP A 71 -4.39 -15.22 -11.19
C ASP A 71 -3.48 -14.00 -11.40
N PHE A 72 -2.74 -13.66 -10.34
CA PHE A 72 -1.80 -12.55 -10.31
C PHE A 72 -0.33 -12.99 -10.39
N TYR A 73 -0.01 -14.28 -10.55
CA TYR A 73 1.39 -14.76 -10.54
C TYR A 73 2.18 -14.41 -11.81
N GLY A 74 1.49 -13.94 -12.86
CA GLY A 74 2.10 -13.45 -14.09
C GLY A 74 3.05 -12.28 -13.84
N LYS A 75 4.27 -12.34 -14.42
CA LYS A 75 5.23 -11.24 -14.32
C LYS A 75 4.86 -10.12 -15.29
N ASN A 76 3.89 -9.30 -14.92
CA ASN A 76 3.38 -8.20 -15.75
C ASN A 76 3.13 -6.89 -14.97
N GLY A 77 3.61 -6.78 -13.73
CA GLY A 77 3.52 -5.54 -12.95
C GLY A 77 4.40 -4.41 -13.49
N SER A 78 3.97 -3.17 -13.25
CA SER A 78 4.60 -1.93 -13.73
C SER A 78 4.49 -0.80 -12.70
N ILE A 79 5.28 0.26 -12.89
CA ILE A 79 5.08 1.54 -12.19
C ILE A 79 4.91 2.63 -13.24
N GLU A 80 3.85 3.39 -13.10
CA GLU A 80 3.59 4.57 -13.91
C GLU A 80 3.78 5.85 -13.10
N ARG A 81 3.96 6.94 -13.83
CA ARG A 81 3.99 8.29 -13.30
C ARG A 81 3.19 9.23 -14.19
N ALA A 82 2.73 10.33 -13.60
CA ALA A 82 2.15 11.46 -14.31
C ALA A 82 2.48 12.75 -13.55
N ALA A 83 2.33 13.89 -14.20
CA ALA A 83 2.27 15.17 -13.50
C ALA A 83 1.07 15.18 -12.53
N ILE A 84 1.14 16.00 -11.49
CA ILE A 84 0.10 16.09 -10.44
C ILE A 84 -1.26 16.57 -10.97
N ASP A 85 -1.29 17.16 -12.15
CA ASP A 85 -2.50 17.56 -12.88
C ASP A 85 -3.04 16.46 -13.81
N GLY A 86 -2.41 15.28 -13.83
CA GLY A 86 -2.79 14.11 -14.63
C GLY A 86 -2.13 14.04 -16.01
N THR A 87 -1.36 15.05 -16.42
CA THR A 87 -0.68 15.08 -17.72
C THR A 87 0.65 14.32 -17.72
N GLU A 88 1.32 14.23 -18.88
CA GLU A 88 2.65 13.60 -19.02
C GLU A 88 2.76 12.15 -18.50
N ARG A 89 1.63 11.42 -18.53
CA ARG A 89 1.56 10.02 -18.14
C ARG A 89 2.56 9.17 -18.92
N SER A 90 3.38 8.41 -18.20
CA SER A 90 4.39 7.50 -18.76
C SER A 90 4.71 6.36 -17.80
N TYR A 91 5.25 5.26 -18.33
CA TYR A 91 5.84 4.21 -17.50
C TYR A 91 7.17 4.70 -16.91
N LEU A 92 7.32 4.61 -15.60
CA LEU A 92 8.61 4.69 -14.91
C LEU A 92 9.33 3.33 -15.01
N LEU A 93 8.59 2.26 -14.73
CA LEU A 93 9.00 0.87 -14.94
C LEU A 93 7.98 0.19 -15.85
N PRO A 94 8.39 -0.39 -16.99
CA PRO A 94 7.45 -0.99 -17.93
C PRO A 94 6.81 -2.28 -17.37
N ALA A 95 5.68 -2.68 -17.96
CA ALA A 95 5.04 -3.97 -17.67
C ALA A 95 6.04 -5.14 -17.76
N GLY A 96 5.99 -5.99 -16.73
CA GLY A 96 6.90 -7.13 -16.58
C GLY A 96 8.19 -6.82 -15.83
N SER A 97 8.30 -5.65 -15.21
CA SER A 97 9.44 -5.32 -14.32
C SER A 97 9.42 -6.15 -13.03
N PHE A 98 8.23 -6.44 -12.50
CA PHE A 98 8.00 -7.30 -11.33
C PHE A 98 6.66 -8.05 -11.48
N VAL A 99 6.20 -8.74 -10.45
CA VAL A 99 4.99 -9.57 -10.53
C VAL A 99 3.72 -8.75 -10.25
N THR A 100 3.48 -8.37 -8.99
CA THR A 100 2.21 -7.77 -8.57
C THR A 100 2.46 -6.62 -7.60
N GLY A 101 2.44 -5.39 -8.12
CA GLY A 101 2.73 -4.19 -7.33
C GLY A 101 1.60 -3.87 -6.37
N LYS A 102 1.94 -3.68 -5.09
CA LYS A 102 1.04 -3.27 -4.02
C LYS A 102 1.40 -1.88 -3.51
N GLN A 103 1.22 -1.59 -2.22
CA GLN A 103 1.45 -0.26 -1.67
C GLN A 103 2.83 0.27 -2.12
N LEU A 104 2.85 1.56 -2.41
CA LEU A 104 4.01 2.31 -2.85
C LEU A 104 4.34 3.34 -1.77
N SER A 105 5.62 3.48 -1.44
CA SER A 105 6.17 4.51 -0.56
C SER A 105 7.40 5.11 -1.24
N ALA A 106 7.92 6.20 -0.71
CA ALA A 106 9.10 6.84 -1.26
C ALA A 106 10.05 7.33 -0.16
N ALA A 107 11.34 7.35 -0.52
CA ALA A 107 12.36 8.13 0.16
C ALA A 107 12.72 9.31 -0.74
N TRP A 108 12.09 10.46 -0.50
CA TRP A 108 12.20 11.61 -1.41
C TRP A 108 13.59 12.24 -1.38
N SER A 109 14.25 12.24 -0.21
CA SER A 109 15.62 12.74 -0.09
C SER A 109 16.63 11.84 -0.81
N LEU A 110 16.33 10.54 -0.89
CA LEU A 110 17.12 9.55 -1.63
C LEU A 110 16.71 9.44 -3.11
N GLY A 111 15.61 10.08 -3.54
CA GLY A 111 15.10 9.97 -4.90
C GLY A 111 14.80 8.52 -5.28
N ARG A 112 14.09 7.79 -4.41
CA ARG A 112 13.79 6.36 -4.60
C ARG A 112 12.37 6.01 -4.18
N LEU A 113 11.73 5.15 -4.97
CA LEU A 113 10.44 4.51 -4.65
C LEU A 113 10.67 3.12 -4.06
N TYR A 114 9.77 2.70 -3.18
CA TYR A 114 9.73 1.38 -2.56
C TYR A 114 8.32 0.81 -2.66
N TRP A 115 8.18 -0.46 -3.03
CA TRP A 115 6.88 -1.12 -3.10
C TRP A 115 6.97 -2.57 -2.66
N CYS A 116 5.84 -3.13 -2.24
CA CYS A 116 5.72 -4.57 -2.12
C CYS A 116 5.31 -5.20 -3.44
N ASP A 117 5.92 -6.35 -3.73
CA ASP A 117 5.56 -7.27 -4.80
C ASP A 117 4.88 -8.49 -4.17
N ARG A 118 3.54 -8.57 -4.25
CA ARG A 118 2.73 -9.52 -3.47
C ARG A 118 3.03 -10.96 -3.85
N GLU A 119 2.74 -11.33 -5.10
CA GLU A 119 3.02 -12.65 -5.64
C GLU A 119 4.50 -12.84 -5.95
N GLY A 120 5.31 -11.78 -6.07
CA GLY A 120 6.76 -11.90 -6.07
C GLY A 120 7.37 -12.14 -4.68
N ALA A 121 6.59 -11.99 -3.62
CA ALA A 121 6.98 -12.14 -2.22
C ALA A 121 8.28 -11.38 -1.87
N ALA A 122 8.31 -10.09 -2.19
CA ALA A 122 9.46 -9.23 -1.99
C ALA A 122 9.05 -7.77 -1.68
N VAL A 123 9.98 -7.03 -1.07
CA VAL A 123 9.99 -5.57 -1.09
C VAL A 123 11.05 -5.13 -2.09
N ARG A 124 10.69 -4.23 -3.01
CA ARG A 124 11.54 -3.79 -4.12
C ARG A 124 11.69 -2.28 -4.10
N SER A 125 12.72 -1.78 -4.78
CA SER A 125 12.93 -0.33 -4.95
C SER A 125 13.52 0.02 -6.32
N ALA A 126 13.37 1.27 -6.73
CA ALA A 126 13.99 1.85 -7.92
C ALA A 126 14.13 3.37 -7.77
N ARG A 127 15.09 3.98 -8.48
CA ARG A 127 15.25 5.44 -8.52
C ARG A 127 14.08 6.10 -9.27
N LEU A 128 13.87 7.40 -9.05
CA LEU A 128 12.82 8.18 -9.72
C LEU A 128 12.97 8.31 -11.25
N ASP A 129 14.09 7.85 -11.81
CA ASP A 129 14.34 7.74 -13.25
C ASP A 129 14.16 6.30 -13.79
N GLY A 130 13.76 5.36 -12.94
CA GLY A 130 13.56 3.94 -13.28
C GLY A 130 14.84 3.10 -13.22
N SER A 131 16.00 3.71 -12.96
CA SER A 131 17.26 2.99 -12.79
C SER A 131 17.37 2.31 -11.42
N ASP A 132 18.38 1.44 -11.27
CA ASP A 132 18.72 0.78 -10.00
C ASP A 132 17.51 0.06 -9.36
N LEU A 133 16.75 -0.66 -10.20
CA LEU A 133 15.71 -1.61 -9.80
C LEU A 133 16.36 -2.78 -9.05
N ARG A 134 15.99 -2.97 -7.78
CA ARG A 134 16.58 -4.01 -6.92
C ARG A 134 15.57 -4.55 -5.90
N ASP A 135 15.87 -5.74 -5.40
CA ASP A 135 15.20 -6.33 -4.24
C ASP A 135 15.81 -5.72 -2.97
N GLU A 136 14.96 -5.25 -2.06
CA GLU A 136 15.36 -4.77 -0.73
C GLU A 136 15.17 -5.86 0.33
N VAL A 137 14.10 -6.64 0.18
CA VAL A 137 13.80 -7.83 1.00
C VAL A 137 13.27 -8.91 0.06
N THR A 138 13.82 -10.12 0.13
CA THR A 138 13.32 -11.29 -0.61
C THR A 138 12.83 -12.33 0.39
N VAL A 139 11.52 -12.62 0.37
CA VAL A 139 10.90 -13.55 1.32
C VAL A 139 10.84 -14.96 0.74
N ALA A 140 10.51 -15.07 -0.55
CA ALA A 140 10.49 -16.35 -1.26
C ALA A 140 11.75 -16.51 -2.12
N VAL A 141 12.45 -17.64 -1.96
CA VAL A 141 13.65 -17.95 -2.76
C VAL A 141 13.38 -18.93 -3.91
N ASN A 142 12.16 -19.46 -3.99
CA ASN A 142 11.70 -20.34 -5.06
C ASN A 142 10.19 -20.17 -5.33
N GLU A 143 9.70 -20.85 -6.38
CA GLU A 143 8.30 -20.79 -6.80
C GLU A 143 7.33 -21.34 -5.74
N SER A 144 7.72 -22.37 -4.99
CA SER A 144 6.88 -22.92 -3.93
C SER A 144 6.71 -21.93 -2.78
N ASP A 145 7.77 -21.22 -2.39
CA ASP A 145 7.74 -20.26 -1.29
C ASP A 145 6.86 -19.04 -1.60
N ARG A 146 6.86 -18.55 -2.84
CA ARG A 146 6.02 -17.40 -3.23
C ARG A 146 4.54 -17.76 -3.34
N ASN A 147 4.21 -19.05 -3.46
CA ASN A 147 2.83 -19.55 -3.39
C ASN A 147 2.31 -19.68 -1.94
N ILE A 148 3.17 -19.53 -0.93
CA ILE A 148 2.76 -19.47 0.47
C ILE A 148 2.21 -18.07 0.74
N VAL A 149 0.89 -17.93 0.89
CA VAL A 149 0.20 -16.63 1.08
C VAL A 149 0.75 -15.82 2.26
N ARG A 150 1.29 -16.48 3.29
CA ARG A 150 1.95 -15.83 4.43
C ARG A 150 3.22 -15.05 4.05
N ASN A 151 3.81 -15.33 2.91
CA ASN A 151 5.01 -14.65 2.40
C ASN A 151 4.67 -13.43 1.52
N HIS A 152 3.40 -13.25 1.17
CA HIS A 152 2.94 -12.15 0.32
C HIS A 152 3.07 -10.82 1.05
N CYS A 153 3.92 -9.95 0.50
CA CYS A 153 4.14 -8.59 1.00
C CYS A 153 3.11 -7.64 0.40
N VAL A 154 2.59 -6.67 1.17
CA VAL A 154 1.51 -5.78 0.67
C VAL A 154 1.80 -4.31 0.97
N GLY A 155 1.88 -3.94 2.23
CA GLY A 155 2.13 -2.57 2.67
C GLY A 155 3.61 -2.28 2.82
N VAL A 156 4.00 -1.02 2.59
CA VAL A 156 5.37 -0.54 2.75
C VAL A 156 5.39 0.89 3.25
N ALA A 157 6.33 1.23 4.13
CA ALA A 157 6.58 2.60 4.57
C ALA A 157 8.07 2.80 4.85
N VAL A 158 8.53 4.03 4.64
CA VAL A 158 9.95 4.40 4.80
C VAL A 158 10.10 5.48 5.86
N ASP A 159 11.03 5.26 6.78
CA ASP A 159 11.52 6.26 7.73
C ASP A 159 12.93 6.68 7.29
N GLU A 160 13.00 7.76 6.50
CA GLU A 160 14.28 8.30 6.03
C GLU A 160 15.13 8.86 7.18
N GLN A 161 14.49 9.39 8.23
CA GLN A 161 15.16 10.08 9.33
C GLN A 161 15.97 9.09 10.18
N ASN A 162 15.42 7.90 10.42
CA ASN A 162 16.07 6.85 11.20
C ASN A 162 16.68 5.74 10.33
N GLY A 163 16.52 5.82 9.00
CA GLY A 163 17.02 4.82 8.07
C GLY A 163 16.38 3.46 8.27
N LEU A 164 15.05 3.41 8.34
CA LEU A 164 14.27 2.18 8.58
C LEU A 164 13.25 1.94 7.45
N LEU A 165 13.04 0.67 7.13
CA LEU A 165 12.05 0.19 6.17
C LEU A 165 11.05 -0.72 6.89
N TYR A 166 9.76 -0.47 6.68
CA TYR A 166 8.66 -1.22 7.26
C TYR A 166 7.84 -1.88 6.15
N TRP A 167 7.30 -3.07 6.41
CA TRP A 167 6.37 -3.71 5.49
C TRP A 167 5.41 -4.66 6.19
N THR A 168 4.30 -4.96 5.52
CA THR A 168 3.32 -5.95 5.98
C THR A 168 3.44 -7.24 5.18
N GLN A 169 3.07 -8.35 5.82
CA GLN A 169 2.71 -9.58 5.13
C GLN A 169 1.32 -10.00 5.56
N LYS A 170 0.41 -10.11 4.60
CA LYS A 170 -1.02 -10.22 4.90
C LYS A 170 -1.41 -11.55 5.54
N GLY A 171 -0.74 -12.66 5.24
CA GLY A 171 -1.24 -13.96 5.68
C GLY A 171 -2.44 -14.47 4.85
N PRO A 172 -2.88 -15.72 5.08
CA PRO A 172 -4.04 -16.29 4.43
C PRO A 172 -5.33 -15.64 4.93
N THR A 173 -6.35 -15.62 4.07
CA THR A 173 -7.62 -14.97 4.39
C THR A 173 -8.29 -15.59 5.61
N LYS A 174 -8.67 -14.74 6.58
CA LYS A 174 -9.19 -15.16 7.90
C LYS A 174 -8.25 -16.12 8.66
N GLY A 175 -6.95 -16.07 8.36
CA GLY A 175 -5.95 -16.96 8.93
C GLY A 175 -5.36 -16.49 10.26
N GLY A 176 -5.47 -15.20 10.57
CA GLY A 176 -4.86 -14.63 11.79
C GLY A 176 -3.35 -14.84 11.81
N ASP A 177 -2.71 -14.76 10.65
CA ASP A 177 -1.29 -15.05 10.46
C ASP A 177 -0.59 -13.92 9.69
N GLY A 178 -1.17 -12.72 9.77
CA GLY A 178 -0.58 -11.49 9.30
C GLY A 178 0.54 -10.98 10.21
N ARG A 179 1.45 -10.21 9.62
CA ARG A 179 2.66 -9.69 10.30
C ARG A 179 3.04 -8.31 9.80
N ILE A 180 3.69 -7.54 10.66
CA ILE A 180 4.35 -6.27 10.32
C ILE A 180 5.81 -6.39 10.74
N PHE A 181 6.71 -5.95 9.87
CA PHE A 181 8.14 -6.09 10.04
C PHE A 181 8.86 -4.75 9.92
N ARG A 182 10.12 -4.76 10.35
CA ARG A 182 11.07 -3.68 10.14
C ARG A 182 12.46 -4.22 9.83
N THR A 183 13.21 -3.49 9.01
CA THR A 183 14.66 -3.65 8.81
C THR A 183 15.30 -2.28 8.58
N SER A 184 16.62 -2.22 8.42
CA SER A 184 17.31 -0.99 8.00
C SER A 184 16.83 -0.54 6.60
N LEU A 185 16.93 0.73 6.25
CA LEU A 185 16.55 1.20 4.91
C LEU A 185 17.57 0.74 3.87
N GLU A 186 18.86 0.96 4.17
CA GLU A 186 19.96 0.43 3.37
C GLU A 186 20.36 -0.97 3.86
N ILE A 187 20.66 -1.86 2.92
CA ILE A 187 21.17 -3.19 3.22
C ILE A 187 22.57 -3.05 3.84
N PRO A 188 22.80 -3.54 5.07
CA PRO A 188 24.11 -3.46 5.71
C PRO A 188 25.19 -4.18 4.90
N TYR A 189 26.43 -3.68 4.97
CA TYR A 189 27.56 -4.31 4.29
C TYR A 189 27.69 -5.79 4.68
N GLY A 190 27.77 -6.67 3.69
CA GLY A 190 27.87 -8.12 3.88
C GLY A 190 26.53 -8.85 4.04
N GLN A 191 25.40 -8.14 4.11
CA GLN A 191 24.05 -8.71 4.07
C GLN A 191 23.49 -8.73 2.65
N THR A 192 22.43 -9.51 2.44
CA THR A 192 21.70 -9.58 1.17
C THR A 192 20.20 -9.37 1.40
N PRO A 193 19.39 -9.11 0.35
CA PRO A 193 17.94 -9.01 0.50
C PRO A 193 17.29 -10.25 1.13
N GLN A 194 17.88 -11.43 0.95
CA GLN A 194 17.43 -12.71 1.53
C GLN A 194 17.90 -12.90 2.99
N HIS A 195 19.04 -12.31 3.34
CA HIS A 195 19.70 -12.52 4.63
C HIS A 195 20.10 -11.17 5.22
N ARG A 196 19.09 -10.44 5.69
CA ARG A 196 19.27 -9.20 6.43
C ARG A 196 18.60 -9.27 7.78
N ASP A 197 19.03 -8.42 8.71
CA ASP A 197 18.44 -8.37 10.05
C ASP A 197 17.01 -7.82 9.96
N ILE A 198 16.04 -8.68 10.31
CA ILE A 198 14.61 -8.39 10.22
C ILE A 198 13.99 -8.54 11.60
N GLU A 199 13.26 -7.51 12.01
CA GLU A 199 12.48 -7.50 13.24
C GLU A 199 11.00 -7.77 12.90
N VAL A 200 10.37 -8.67 13.66
CA VAL A 200 8.92 -8.84 13.65
C VAL A 200 8.34 -7.91 14.71
N LEU A 201 7.59 -6.89 14.28
CA LEU A 201 6.98 -5.94 15.19
C LEU A 201 5.64 -6.48 15.72
N TRP A 202 4.76 -6.90 14.82
CA TRP A 202 3.49 -7.53 15.19
C TRP A 202 3.31 -8.85 14.43
N SER A 203 2.63 -9.80 15.07
CA SER A 203 2.32 -11.11 14.51
C SER A 203 0.94 -11.57 14.96
N ARG A 204 0.39 -12.55 14.24
CA ARG A 204 -1.00 -13.03 14.43
C ARG A 204 -2.04 -11.92 14.21
N LEU A 205 -1.70 -10.98 13.34
CA LEU A 205 -2.66 -9.98 12.85
C LEU A 205 -3.65 -10.67 11.90
N PRO A 206 -4.85 -10.09 11.69
CA PRO A 206 -5.81 -10.59 10.71
C PRO A 206 -5.19 -10.69 9.31
N GLU A 207 -5.10 -9.56 8.61
CA GLU A 207 -4.63 -9.42 7.23
C GLU A 207 -4.13 -7.98 7.01
N PRO A 208 -2.95 -7.60 7.52
CA PRO A 208 -2.47 -6.23 7.45
C PRO A 208 -2.13 -5.90 5.99
N ILE A 209 -2.69 -4.80 5.49
CA ILE A 209 -2.54 -4.34 4.10
C ILE A 209 -1.62 -3.12 4.08
N ASP A 210 -2.14 -1.90 4.03
CA ASP A 210 -1.34 -0.68 3.89
C ASP A 210 -0.87 -0.18 5.25
N ILE A 211 0.31 0.45 5.26
CA ILE A 211 0.93 1.06 6.44
C ILE A 211 1.31 2.51 6.17
N GLU A 212 1.13 3.36 7.18
CA GLU A 212 1.55 4.77 7.15
C GLU A 212 2.26 5.13 8.46
N LEU A 213 3.25 6.03 8.36
CA LEU A 213 4.07 6.46 9.50
C LEU A 213 3.84 7.94 9.81
N ASP A 214 3.52 8.21 11.07
CA ASP A 214 3.63 9.55 11.63
C ASP A 214 4.84 9.65 12.55
N LEU A 215 5.99 9.96 11.96
CA LEU A 215 7.27 10.04 12.66
C LEU A 215 7.29 11.14 13.73
N ASP A 216 6.61 12.26 13.51
CA ASP A 216 6.56 13.38 14.46
C ASP A 216 5.79 12.98 15.73
N ALA A 217 4.73 12.20 15.58
CA ALA A 217 3.96 11.66 16.69
C ALA A 217 4.50 10.33 17.25
N GLY A 218 5.45 9.69 16.54
CA GLY A 218 5.96 8.36 16.85
C GLY A 218 4.90 7.26 16.71
N LEU A 219 4.02 7.37 15.71
CA LEU A 219 2.88 6.48 15.50
C LEU A 219 2.96 5.76 14.15
N ILE A 220 2.51 4.51 14.15
CA ILE A 220 2.29 3.71 12.94
C ILE A 220 0.80 3.39 12.84
N TYR A 221 0.29 3.50 11.62
CA TYR A 221 -1.10 3.20 11.27
C TYR A 221 -1.13 2.11 10.22
N TRP A 222 -2.16 1.27 10.24
CA TRP A 222 -2.35 0.27 9.19
C TRP A 222 -3.81 -0.12 9.04
N THR A 223 -4.14 -0.64 7.87
CA THR A 223 -5.42 -1.28 7.59
C THR A 223 -5.30 -2.79 7.73
N ASP A 224 -6.32 -3.43 8.28
CA ASP A 224 -6.46 -4.89 8.31
C ASP A 224 -7.70 -5.29 7.53
N ARG A 225 -7.59 -6.33 6.69
CA ARG A 225 -8.73 -7.07 6.13
C ARG A 225 -9.16 -8.20 7.08
N GLY A 226 -10.15 -8.98 6.66
CA GLY A 226 -10.56 -10.20 7.37
C GLY A 226 -11.76 -10.02 8.32
N ALA A 227 -12.02 -11.01 9.16
CA ALA A 227 -13.26 -11.09 9.93
C ALA A 227 -13.21 -10.25 11.22
N ALA A 228 -14.36 -9.68 11.59
CA ALA A 228 -14.60 -9.07 12.89
C ALA A 228 -14.28 -10.05 14.05
N PRO A 229 -13.85 -9.55 15.23
CA PRO A 229 -13.76 -8.13 15.61
C PRO A 229 -12.45 -7.43 15.25
N LEU A 230 -11.43 -8.18 14.78
CA LEU A 230 -10.08 -7.62 14.58
C LEU A 230 -9.79 -7.26 13.13
N GLY A 231 -10.42 -7.92 12.15
CA GLY A 231 -10.28 -7.59 10.73
C GLY A 231 -11.26 -6.53 10.25
N ASN A 232 -10.98 -5.98 9.06
CA ASN A 232 -11.70 -4.83 8.50
C ASN A 232 -11.65 -3.61 9.43
N THR A 233 -10.43 -3.23 9.81
CA THR A 233 -10.13 -2.20 10.81
C THR A 233 -9.09 -1.20 10.32
N LEU A 234 -9.15 0.00 10.90
CA LEU A 234 -8.07 0.98 10.92
C LEU A 234 -7.40 0.90 12.29
N ASN A 235 -6.10 0.67 12.29
CA ASN A 235 -5.32 0.40 13.50
C ASN A 235 -4.24 1.47 13.70
N ARG A 236 -3.85 1.65 14.95
CA ARG A 236 -2.77 2.55 15.36
C ARG A 236 -1.98 1.93 16.50
N ALA A 237 -0.66 2.11 16.48
CA ALA A 237 0.21 1.82 17.62
C ALA A 237 1.37 2.83 17.69
N LYS A 238 2.12 2.80 18.79
CA LYS A 238 3.41 3.50 18.87
C LYS A 238 4.44 2.77 18.02
N ILE A 239 5.30 3.52 17.32
CA ILE A 239 6.47 2.96 16.66
C ILE A 239 7.41 2.42 17.76
N PRO A 240 7.71 1.11 17.77
CA PRO A 240 8.59 0.53 18.78
C PRO A 240 10.03 1.01 18.57
N ALA A 241 10.82 1.12 19.64
CA ALA A 241 12.25 1.37 19.50
C ALA A 241 12.95 0.20 18.77
N PRO A 242 14.10 0.41 18.11
CA PRO A 242 14.92 -0.68 17.56
C PRO A 242 15.16 -1.79 18.59
N GLY A 243 15.03 -3.05 18.17
CA GLY A 243 15.13 -4.23 19.03
C GLY A 243 13.90 -4.53 19.90
N GLN A 244 12.85 -3.72 19.86
CA GLN A 244 11.59 -3.97 20.57
C GLN A 244 10.49 -4.45 19.62
N GLY A 245 9.70 -5.42 20.11
CA GLY A 245 8.45 -5.78 19.46
C GLY A 245 7.41 -4.67 19.58
N GLY A 246 6.38 -4.77 18.75
CA GLY A 246 5.24 -3.88 18.75
C GLY A 246 4.44 -3.93 20.05
N GLY A 247 3.90 -2.77 20.44
CA GLY A 247 3.09 -2.61 21.65
C GLY A 247 1.59 -2.83 21.43
N GLU A 248 0.80 -2.27 22.34
CA GLU A 248 -0.66 -2.26 22.28
C GLU A 248 -1.18 -1.62 20.98
N VAL A 249 -2.19 -2.25 20.40
CA VAL A 249 -2.89 -1.80 19.19
C VAL A 249 -4.21 -1.16 19.57
N THR A 250 -4.43 0.07 19.12
CA THR A 250 -5.74 0.74 19.18
C THR A 250 -6.45 0.57 17.85
N ILE A 251 -7.66 -0.01 17.85
CA ILE A 251 -8.56 0.04 16.69
C ILE A 251 -9.27 1.39 16.71
N LEU A 252 -9.04 2.23 15.70
CA LEU A 252 -9.66 3.55 15.57
C LEU A 252 -11.03 3.49 14.90
N ALA A 253 -11.20 2.56 13.95
CA ALA A 253 -12.47 2.30 13.28
C ALA A 253 -12.53 0.85 12.80
N SER A 254 -13.74 0.33 12.60
CA SER A 254 -13.97 -1.06 12.18
C SER A 254 -15.13 -1.14 11.18
N GLY A 255 -15.38 -2.32 10.60
CA GLY A 255 -16.53 -2.53 9.71
C GLY A 255 -16.32 -2.01 8.28
N PHE A 256 -15.06 -1.85 7.84
CA PHE A 256 -14.75 -1.60 6.43
C PHE A 256 -15.15 -2.79 5.54
N SER A 257 -15.33 -2.57 4.24
CA SER A 257 -15.56 -3.64 3.27
C SER A 257 -14.27 -3.99 2.52
N GLU A 258 -13.41 -4.77 3.17
CA GLU A 258 -12.05 -5.08 2.73
C GLU A 258 -11.17 -3.83 2.63
N ALA A 259 -10.85 -3.24 3.79
CA ALA A 259 -9.98 -2.05 3.88
C ALA A 259 -8.67 -2.24 3.11
N ILE A 260 -8.28 -1.23 2.33
CA ILE A 260 -7.01 -1.19 1.60
C ILE A 260 -6.24 0.07 1.96
N GLY A 261 -6.53 1.18 1.30
CA GLY A 261 -5.68 2.35 1.29
C GLY A 261 -5.86 3.18 2.55
N LEU A 262 -4.78 3.87 2.94
CA LEU A 262 -4.75 4.74 4.10
C LEU A 262 -3.96 6.01 3.76
N ALA A 263 -4.52 7.18 4.06
CA ALA A 263 -3.80 8.46 4.03
C ALA A 263 -4.01 9.22 5.33
N ILE A 264 -2.93 9.73 5.93
CA ILE A 264 -2.94 10.46 7.21
C ILE A 264 -2.77 11.95 6.97
N ASP A 265 -3.83 12.75 7.20
CA ASP A 265 -3.73 14.21 7.28
C ASP A 265 -3.38 14.62 8.72
N LYS A 266 -2.08 14.71 8.99
CA LYS A 266 -1.55 15.05 10.32
C LYS A 266 -2.00 16.43 10.80
N GLU A 267 -2.07 17.40 9.90
CA GLU A 267 -2.46 18.78 10.25
C GLU A 267 -3.95 18.87 10.58
N ALA A 268 -4.80 18.09 9.90
CA ALA A 268 -6.22 18.03 10.20
C ALA A 268 -6.57 17.06 11.34
N GLY A 269 -5.66 16.15 11.69
CA GLY A 269 -5.93 15.08 12.64
C GLY A 269 -6.92 14.05 12.11
N ILE A 270 -6.86 13.71 10.82
CA ILE A 270 -7.80 12.80 10.15
C ILE A 270 -7.04 11.69 9.39
N ALA A 271 -7.51 10.47 9.51
CA ALA A 271 -7.18 9.35 8.63
C ALA A 271 -8.29 9.15 7.59
N TYR A 272 -7.91 8.94 6.34
CA TYR A 272 -8.81 8.55 5.26
C TYR A 272 -8.50 7.11 4.86
N VAL A 273 -9.53 6.26 4.82
CA VAL A 273 -9.38 4.84 4.48
C VAL A 273 -10.30 4.48 3.32
N SER A 274 -9.74 3.90 2.27
CA SER A 274 -10.47 3.38 1.12
C SER A 274 -10.73 1.88 1.25
N ASP A 275 -11.80 1.40 0.63
CA ASP A 275 -12.16 -0.02 0.64
C ASP A 275 -12.64 -0.56 -0.72
N MET A 276 -12.76 -1.89 -0.80
CA MET A 276 -13.17 -2.57 -2.03
C MET A 276 -14.65 -2.37 -2.36
N ALA A 277 -15.47 -1.81 -1.47
CA ALA A 277 -16.83 -1.43 -1.82
C ALA A 277 -16.91 -0.03 -2.44
N GLY A 278 -15.77 0.64 -2.67
CA GLY A 278 -15.70 1.95 -3.28
C GLY A 278 -15.98 3.09 -2.31
N GLU A 279 -15.88 2.82 -0.99
CA GLU A 279 -16.03 3.86 0.03
C GLU A 279 -14.68 4.42 0.46
N ILE A 280 -14.64 5.73 0.71
CA ILE A 280 -13.61 6.38 1.51
C ILE A 280 -14.29 6.82 2.80
N ARG A 281 -13.77 6.40 3.95
CA ARG A 281 -14.22 6.89 5.26
C ARG A 281 -13.15 7.78 5.88
N ALA A 282 -13.58 8.86 6.52
CA ALA A 282 -12.74 9.74 7.31
C ALA A 282 -12.93 9.44 8.80
N VAL A 283 -11.83 9.29 9.53
CA VAL A 283 -11.80 8.97 10.97
C VAL A 283 -10.83 9.93 11.64
N ASN A 284 -11.22 10.57 12.75
CA ASN A 284 -10.28 11.40 13.50
C ASN A 284 -9.17 10.51 14.09
N LEU A 285 -7.95 11.02 14.22
CA LEU A 285 -6.82 10.23 14.73
C LEU A 285 -6.95 9.84 16.20
N ASP A 286 -7.93 10.40 16.93
CA ASP A 286 -8.33 9.98 18.28
C ASP A 286 -9.34 8.83 18.30
N GLY A 287 -9.82 8.37 17.13
CA GLY A 287 -10.82 7.30 16.96
C GLY A 287 -12.27 7.80 16.96
N SER A 288 -12.49 9.11 17.06
CA SER A 288 -13.83 9.71 16.98
C SER A 288 -14.20 10.14 15.55
N GLY A 289 -15.43 10.63 15.37
CA GLY A 289 -15.81 11.38 14.17
C GLY A 289 -15.78 10.58 12.86
N GLU A 290 -15.91 9.25 12.95
CA GLU A 290 -16.05 8.37 11.78
C GLU A 290 -17.23 8.82 10.92
N ARG A 291 -16.97 9.01 9.63
CA ARG A 291 -17.97 9.39 8.65
C ARG A 291 -17.61 8.89 7.25
N SER A 292 -18.63 8.60 6.45
CA SER A 292 -18.44 8.41 5.01
C SER A 292 -17.95 9.74 4.42
N PHE A 293 -16.83 9.70 3.70
CA PHE A 293 -16.27 10.85 2.99
C PHE A 293 -16.70 10.84 1.52
N ALA A 294 -16.62 9.69 0.86
CA ALA A 294 -17.06 9.50 -0.51
C ALA A 294 -17.49 8.06 -0.77
N LYS A 295 -18.41 7.87 -1.73
CA LYS A 295 -18.79 6.56 -2.25
C LYS A 295 -18.87 6.65 -3.77
N VAL A 296 -18.15 5.78 -4.46
CA VAL A 296 -18.15 5.70 -5.92
C VAL A 296 -18.43 4.26 -6.36
N GLU A 297 -18.76 4.08 -7.64
CA GLU A 297 -18.84 2.76 -8.23
C GLU A 297 -17.43 2.17 -8.39
N GLY A 298 -17.28 0.88 -8.07
CA GLY A 298 -16.03 0.16 -8.21
C GLY A 298 -15.30 -0.08 -6.90
N ASN A 299 -14.04 -0.50 -7.02
CA ASN A 299 -13.17 -0.81 -5.89
C ASN A 299 -12.11 0.28 -5.76
N LEU A 300 -11.92 0.80 -4.56
CA LEU A 300 -10.87 1.76 -4.28
C LEU A 300 -9.69 1.08 -3.58
N THR A 301 -8.48 1.33 -4.10
CA THR A 301 -7.23 0.87 -3.50
C THR A 301 -6.45 2.06 -2.94
N GLY A 302 -5.18 2.22 -3.26
CA GLY A 302 -4.30 3.23 -2.70
C GLY A 302 -4.90 4.63 -2.79
N ILE A 303 -4.69 5.38 -1.72
CA ILE A 303 -5.17 6.74 -1.52
C ILE A 303 -4.03 7.61 -1.03
N VAL A 304 -3.94 8.85 -1.51
CA VAL A 304 -2.93 9.82 -1.06
C VAL A 304 -3.52 11.22 -1.03
N GLY A 305 -3.06 12.07 -0.10
CA GLY A 305 -3.48 13.46 0.00
C GLY A 305 -2.54 14.45 -0.69
N ILE A 306 -3.12 15.52 -1.25
CA ILE A 306 -2.40 16.65 -1.89
C ILE A 306 -2.95 18.00 -1.43
#